data_AF-A0A1J0VUZ0-F1
#
_entry.id   AF-A0A1J0VUZ0-F1
#
_cell.length_a   1.000
_cell.length_b   1.000
_cell.length_c   1.000
_cell.angle_alpha   90.00
_cell.angle_beta   90.00
_cell.angle_gamma   90.00
#
_symmetry.space_group_name_H-M   'P 1'
#
loop_
_entity.id
_entity.type
_entity.pdbx_description
1 polymer ?
#
loop_
_entity_poly.entity_id
_entity_poly.type
_entity_poly.pdbx_seq_one_letter_code
_entity_poly.pdbx_strand_id
1 'polypeptide(L)'
;MHADIEDFTRRRLAALTVADVTPGELDPDVDLVPSYGLTSLNKVVLLTSVCRRAGVDLTLLTDDDLARMLTLREMVDTVARYVPVGGSA
;
A
#
# COMPACT_ATOMS: atom_id res chain seq x y z
N MET A 1 -5.80 11.91 1.84
CA MET A 1 -7.21 11.47 2.05
C MET A 1 -7.67 10.67 0.84
N HIS A 2 -7.25 9.40 0.75
CA HIS A 2 -7.66 8.46 -0.30
C HIS A 2 -8.30 7.23 0.34
N ALA A 3 -9.42 7.42 1.03
CA ALA A 3 -10.05 6.41 1.88
C ALA A 3 -10.31 5.08 1.14
N ASP A 4 -10.64 5.13 -0.15
CA ASP A 4 -10.82 3.94 -0.99
C ASP A 4 -9.52 3.14 -1.21
N ILE A 5 -8.40 3.84 -1.46
CA ILE A 5 -7.07 3.23 -1.61
C ILE A 5 -6.61 2.69 -0.25
N GLU A 6 -6.86 3.42 0.83
CA GLU A 6 -6.50 3.00 2.19
C GLU A 6 -7.28 1.74 2.58
N ASP A 7 -8.61 1.72 2.41
CA ASP A 7 -9.47 0.58 2.70
C ASP A 7 -9.03 -0.66 1.92
N PHE A 8 -8.74 -0.50 0.63
CA PHE A 8 -8.23 -1.58 -0.20
C PHE A 8 -6.87 -2.08 0.31
N THR A 9 -5.95 -1.16 0.60
CA THR A 9 -4.61 -1.48 1.09
C THR A 9 -4.68 -2.25 2.41
N ARG A 10 -5.54 -1.82 3.35
CA ARG A 10 -5.77 -2.49 4.63
C ARG A 10 -6.26 -3.93 4.44
N ARG A 11 -7.29 -4.14 3.61
CA ARG A 11 -7.82 -5.47 3.31
C ARG A 11 -6.77 -6.37 2.66
N ARG A 12 -6.00 -5.81 1.73
CA ARG A 12 -4.96 -6.57 1.03
C ARG A 12 -3.78 -6.90 1.93
N LEU A 13 -3.38 -5.98 2.80
CA LEU A 13 -2.32 -6.18 3.78
C LEU A 13 -2.70 -7.28 4.77
N ALA A 14 -3.90 -7.22 5.36
CA ALA A 14 -4.43 -8.24 6.26
C ALA A 14 -4.45 -9.65 5.64
N ALA A 15 -4.66 -9.74 4.31
CA ALA A 15 -4.63 -11.02 3.59
C ALA A 15 -3.21 -11.54 3.24
N LEU A 16 -2.18 -10.70 3.35
CA LEU A 16 -0.79 -11.03 2.97
C LEU A 16 0.16 -11.13 4.17
N THR A 17 -0.25 -10.62 5.32
CA THR A 17 0.50 -10.70 6.58
C THR A 17 0.43 -12.11 7.15
N VAL A 18 1.45 -12.44 7.95
CA VAL A 18 1.49 -13.66 8.77
C VAL A 18 0.77 -13.44 10.12
N ALA A 19 0.59 -12.18 10.52
CA ALA A 19 -0.11 -11.82 11.74
C ALA A 19 -1.62 -12.02 11.56
N ASP A 20 -2.28 -12.59 12.58
CA ASP A 20 -3.73 -12.73 12.59
C ASP A 20 -4.36 -11.38 13.00
N VAL A 21 -4.51 -10.48 12.02
CA VAL A 21 -5.01 -9.11 12.23
C VAL A 21 -6.09 -8.77 11.22
N THR A 22 -7.14 -8.09 11.66
CA THR A 22 -8.18 -7.58 10.77
C THR A 22 -7.79 -6.25 10.14
N PRO A 23 -8.39 -5.85 8.99
CA PRO A 23 -8.08 -4.59 8.32
C PRO A 23 -8.24 -3.34 9.20
N GLY A 24 -9.17 -3.39 10.17
CA GLY A 24 -9.45 -2.30 11.10
C GLY A 24 -8.46 -2.19 12.26
N GLU A 25 -7.70 -3.25 12.53
CA GLU A 25 -6.70 -3.30 13.61
C GLU A 25 -5.31 -2.89 13.14
N LEU A 26 -5.11 -2.73 11.83
CA LEU A 26 -3.85 -2.27 11.27
C LEU A 26 -3.57 -0.82 11.69
N ASP A 27 -2.50 -0.63 12.45
CA ASP A 27 -1.90 0.68 12.64
C ASP A 27 -1.26 1.15 11.32
N PRO A 28 -1.65 2.31 10.77
CA PRO A 28 -1.12 2.80 9.51
C PRO A 28 0.32 3.34 9.60
N ASP A 29 0.82 3.61 10.80
CA ASP A 29 2.09 4.30 11.06
C ASP A 29 3.23 3.37 11.50
N VAL A 30 2.99 2.06 11.57
CA VAL A 30 4.01 1.06 11.90
C VAL A 30 4.66 0.45 10.66
N ASP A 31 5.93 0.04 10.80
CA ASP A 31 6.65 -0.62 9.72
C ASP A 31 6.02 -1.98 9.40
N LEU A 32 5.67 -2.17 8.13
CA LEU A 32 4.96 -3.34 7.64
C LEU A 32 5.75 -4.64 7.83
N VAL A 33 7.08 -4.59 7.71
CA VAL A 33 7.93 -5.79 7.73
C VAL A 33 8.04 -6.37 9.15
N PRO A 34 8.56 -5.64 10.17
CA PRO A 34 8.71 -6.18 11.50
C PRO A 34 7.37 -6.30 12.24
N SER A 35 6.38 -5.45 11.95
CA SER A 35 5.11 -5.44 12.71
C SER A 35 4.11 -6.48 12.19
N TYR A 36 4.08 -6.70 10.88
CA TYR A 36 3.12 -7.61 10.23
C TYR A 36 3.81 -8.77 9.51
N GLY A 37 5.12 -8.98 9.71
CA GLY A 37 5.85 -10.09 9.12
C GLY A 37 5.82 -10.09 7.59
N LEU A 38 5.71 -8.91 6.96
CA LEU A 38 5.70 -8.83 5.50
C LEU A 38 7.07 -9.19 4.93
N THR A 39 7.10 -10.16 4.03
CA THR A 39 8.29 -10.44 3.23
C THR A 39 8.44 -9.40 2.11
N SER A 40 9.65 -9.27 1.55
CA SER A 40 9.88 -8.41 0.38
C SER A 40 8.97 -8.77 -0.80
N LEU A 41 8.70 -10.07 -1.00
CA LEU A 41 7.78 -10.54 -2.04
C LEU A 41 6.34 -10.09 -1.76
N ASN A 42 5.85 -10.27 -0.53
CA ASN A 42 4.49 -9.83 -0.18
C ASN A 42 4.33 -8.31 -0.25
N LYS A 43 5.39 -7.56 0.06
CA LYS A 43 5.43 -6.10 -0.11
C LYS A 43 5.28 -5.69 -1.59
N VAL A 44 5.98 -6.37 -2.50
CA VAL A 44 5.83 -6.14 -3.95
C VAL A 44 4.43 -6.53 -4.42
N VAL A 45 3.87 -7.66 -3.97
CA VAL A 45 2.50 -8.08 -4.31
C VAL A 45 1.46 -7.08 -3.80
N LEU A 46 1.65 -6.54 -2.60
CA LEU A 46 0.81 -5.48 -2.04
C LEU A 46 0.89 -4.23 -2.91
N LEU A 47 2.10 -3.70 -3.13
CA LEU A 47 2.33 -2.48 -3.89
C LEU A 47 1.73 -2.56 -5.31
N THR A 48 2.02 -3.64 -6.05
CA THR A 48 1.46 -3.83 -7.40
C THR A 48 -0.06 -3.92 -7.40
N SER A 49 -0.67 -4.48 -6.35
CA SER A 49 -2.13 -4.52 -6.20
C SER A 49 -2.71 -3.14 -5.93
N VAL A 50 -2.05 -2.34 -5.08
CA VAL A 50 -2.48 -0.97 -4.73
C VAL A 50 -2.36 -0.04 -5.94
N CYS A 51 -1.22 -0.06 -6.66
CA CYS A 51 -1.03 0.69 -7.90
C CYS A 51 -2.12 0.36 -8.93
N ARG A 52 -2.37 -0.94 -9.18
CA ARG A 52 -3.44 -1.37 -10.10
C ARG A 52 -4.81 -0.85 -9.67
N ARG A 53 -5.12 -0.89 -8.37
CA ARG A 53 -6.40 -0.41 -7.85
C ARG A 53 -6.56 1.11 -7.96
N ALA A 54 -5.45 1.83 -7.84
CA ALA A 54 -5.39 3.28 -7.94
C ALA A 54 -5.30 3.79 -9.39
N GLY A 55 -5.17 2.91 -10.38
CA GLY A 55 -4.94 3.29 -11.77
C GLY A 55 -3.55 3.90 -11.99
N VAL A 56 -2.58 3.56 -11.15
CA VAL A 56 -1.20 4.07 -11.19
C VAL A 56 -0.30 3.03 -11.85
N ASP A 57 0.46 3.46 -12.85
CA ASP A 57 1.54 2.65 -13.42
C ASP A 57 2.70 2.57 -12.43
N LEU A 58 3.16 1.36 -12.12
CA LEU A 58 4.26 1.11 -11.18
C LEU A 58 5.55 1.81 -11.60
N THR A 59 5.77 2.00 -12.91
CA THR A 59 6.96 2.66 -13.46
C THR A 59 7.06 4.15 -13.15
N LEU A 60 5.98 4.76 -12.64
CA LEU A 60 5.98 6.15 -12.17
C LEU A 60 6.63 6.32 -10.80
N LEU A 61 6.77 5.23 -10.03
CA LEU A 61 7.41 5.25 -8.72
C LEU A 61 8.93 5.29 -8.87
N THR A 62 9.58 6.17 -8.12
CA THR A 62 11.04 6.28 -8.08
C THR A 62 11.66 5.34 -7.03
N ASP A 63 12.97 5.11 -7.10
CA ASP A 63 13.69 4.35 -6.07
C ASP A 63 13.53 4.98 -4.68
N ASP A 64 13.50 6.31 -4.61
CA ASP A 64 13.26 7.07 -3.38
C ASP A 64 11.84 6.85 -2.82
N ASP A 65 10.84 6.73 -3.68
CA ASP A 65 9.48 6.38 -3.28
C ASP A 65 9.45 4.97 -2.69
N LEU A 66 10.09 4.01 -3.34
CA LEU A 66 10.16 2.63 -2.87
C LEU A 66 10.91 2.51 -1.53
N ALA A 67 11.98 3.27 -1.36
CA ALA A 67 12.78 3.30 -0.13
C ALA A 67 12.00 3.88 1.06
N ARG A 68 11.12 4.86 0.82
CA ARG A 68 10.29 5.50 1.85
C ARG A 68 9.00 4.74 2.18
N MET A 69 8.61 3.72 1.42
CA MET A 69 7.39 2.94 1.70
C MET A 69 7.63 1.92 2.82
N LEU A 70 7.71 2.34 4.08
CA LEU A 70 7.86 1.42 5.21
C LEU A 70 6.54 1.13 5.90
N THR A 71 5.63 2.10 5.91
CA THR A 71 4.33 2.04 6.57
C THR A 71 3.17 1.96 5.57
N LEU A 72 1.97 1.62 6.06
CA LEU A 72 0.76 1.65 5.23
C LEU A 72 0.45 3.08 4.78
N ARG A 73 0.61 4.07 5.68
CA ARG A 73 0.40 5.48 5.36
C ARG A 73 1.30 5.94 4.23
N GLU A 74 2.61 5.67 4.33
CA GLU A 74 3.57 6.06 3.29
C GLU A 74 3.27 5.40 1.95
N MET A 75 2.84 4.14 1.95
CA MET A 75 2.42 3.45 0.72
C MET A 75 1.21 4.13 0.08
N VAL A 76 0.15 4.36 0.86
CA VAL A 76 -1.08 4.99 0.36
C VAL A 76 -0.80 6.42 -0.12
N ASP A 77 -0.11 7.22 0.68
CA ASP A 77 0.21 8.62 0.34
C ASP A 77 1.13 8.71 -0.87
N THR A 78 2.05 7.76 -1.03
CA THR A 78 2.92 7.72 -2.21
C THR A 78 2.16 7.35 -3.47
N VAL A 79 1.35 6.29 -3.45
CA VAL A 79 0.56 5.92 -4.64
C VAL A 79 -0.44 7.03 -4.99
N ALA A 80 -1.06 7.63 -3.97
CA ALA A 80 -1.97 8.76 -4.10
C ALA A 80 -1.40 9.94 -4.90
N ARG A 81 -0.10 10.24 -4.74
CA ARG A 81 0.58 11.34 -5.47
C ARG A 81 0.54 11.15 -6.99
N TYR A 82 0.43 9.92 -7.47
CA TYR A 82 0.43 9.57 -8.89
C TYR A 82 -0.96 9.22 -9.44
N VAL A 83 -2.01 9.28 -8.61
CA VAL A 83 -3.37 9.01 -9.05
C VAL A 83 -3.77 10.02 -10.12
N PRO A 84 -4.19 9.58 -11.32
CA PRO A 84 -4.58 10.49 -12.38
C PRO A 84 -5.80 11.31 -11.95
N VAL A 85 -5.69 12.64 -12.05
CA VAL A 85 -6.77 13.60 -11.82
C VAL A 85 -7.75 13.52 -13.01
N GLY A 86 -8.53 12.42 -13.10
CA GLY A 86 -9.47 12.23 -14.21
C GLY A 86 -9.90 10.81 -14.55
N GLY A 87 -9.60 9.80 -13.73
CA GLY A 87 -10.01 8.41 -13.99
C GLY A 87 -11.47 8.12 -13.66
N SER A 88 -12.42 8.80 -14.29
CA SER A 88 -13.80 8.33 -14.44
C SER A 88 -13.97 7.91 -15.90
N ALA A 89 -14.06 6.59 -16.13
CA ALA A 89 -14.65 6.01 -17.32
C ALA A 89 -15.22 4.64 -16.94
#